data_AF-A0A257JGQ7-F1
#
_entry.id   AF-A0A257JGQ7-F1
#
_cell.length_a   1.000
_cell.length_b   1.000
_cell.length_c   1.000
_cell.angle_alpha   90.00
_cell.angle_beta   90.00
_cell.angle_gamma   90.00
#
_symmetry.space_group_name_H-M   'P 1'
#
loop_
_entity.id
_entity.type
_entity.pdbx_description
1 polymer ?
#
loop_
_entity_poly.entity_id
_entity_poly.type
_entity_poly.pdbx_seq_one_letter_code
_entity_poly.pdbx_strand_id
1 'polypeptide(L)'
;MLADFDPEWPGVDEWVTRSRDQFSLIASAIAALLDPEAIVFGGRLPASLAAKLLPAIELFDDARREMPRPLPRIIVSRTSYDACAIGA
;
A
#
# COMPACT_ATOMS: atom_id res chain seq x y z
N MET A 1 -0.08 -21.30 7.14
CA MET A 1 0.44 -20.07 7.81
C MET A 1 -0.08 -18.78 7.19
N LEU A 2 0.05 -18.53 5.87
CA LEU A 2 -0.71 -17.45 5.20
C LEU A 2 -2.03 -17.91 4.58
N ALA A 3 -2.14 -19.20 4.24
CA ALA A 3 -3.37 -19.79 3.71
C ALA A 3 -4.55 -19.71 4.68
N ASP A 4 -4.25 -19.63 5.98
CA ASP A 4 -5.23 -19.66 7.07
C ASP A 4 -5.44 -18.25 7.67
N PHE A 5 -4.95 -17.20 7.00
CA PHE A 5 -5.13 -15.83 7.47
C PHE A 5 -6.61 -15.44 7.44
N ASP A 6 -7.13 -14.98 8.57
CA ASP A 6 -8.47 -14.43 8.71
C ASP A 6 -8.38 -12.92 9.00
N PRO A 7 -8.95 -12.04 8.15
CA PRO A 7 -8.96 -10.61 8.39
C PRO A 7 -9.74 -10.19 9.65
N GLU A 8 -10.59 -11.06 10.21
CA GLU A 8 -11.42 -10.79 11.38
C GLU A 8 -10.78 -11.20 12.70
N TRP A 9 -9.53 -11.68 12.69
CA TRP A 9 -8.82 -11.99 13.93
C TRP A 9 -8.64 -10.75 14.81
N PRO A 10 -8.73 -10.93 16.15
CA PRO A 10 -8.46 -9.84 17.08
C PRO A 10 -7.08 -9.23 16.85
N GLY A 11 -7.05 -7.90 16.72
CA GLY A 11 -5.81 -7.14 16.53
C GLY A 11 -5.44 -6.82 15.08
N VAL A 12 -6.12 -7.39 14.07
CA VAL A 12 -5.89 -7.00 12.67
C VAL A 12 -6.21 -5.52 12.45
N ASP A 13 -7.39 -5.07 12.90
CA ASP A 13 -7.81 -3.67 12.71
C ASP A 13 -6.97 -2.69 13.56
N GLU A 14 -6.57 -3.11 14.76
CA GLU A 14 -5.63 -2.34 15.60
C GLU A 14 -4.27 -2.20 14.91
N TRP A 15 -3.76 -3.30 14.33
CA TRP A 15 -2.50 -3.27 13.59
C TRP A 15 -2.60 -2.38 12.36
N VAL A 16 -3.68 -2.47 11.56
CA VAL A 16 -3.92 -1.59 10.41
C VAL A 16 -3.89 -0.12 10.84
N THR A 17 -4.59 0.20 11.93
CA THR A 17 -4.64 1.56 12.49
C THR A 17 -3.26 2.04 12.92
N ARG A 18 -2.49 1.22 13.65
CA ARG A 18 -1.17 1.59 14.15
C ARG A 18 -0.12 1.69 13.06
N SER A 19 -0.23 0.89 12.00
CA SER A 19 0.72 0.88 10.89
C SER A 19 0.42 1.91 9.81
N ARG A 20 -0.80 2.49 9.79
CA ARG A 20 -1.24 3.50 8.83
C ARG A 20 -0.19 4.59 8.59
N ASP A 21 0.22 5.29 9.64
CA ASP A 21 1.08 6.48 9.50
C ASP A 21 2.43 6.14 8.85
N GLN A 22 2.98 4.97 9.15
CA GLN A 22 4.23 4.51 8.56
C GLN A 22 4.09 4.23 7.06
N PHE A 23 2.99 3.59 6.66
CA PHE A 23 2.69 3.35 5.24
C PHE A 23 2.40 4.66 4.50
N SER A 24 1.61 5.56 5.10
CA SER A 24 1.33 6.91 4.57
C SER A 24 2.62 7.70 4.33
N LEU A 25 3.54 7.70 5.30
CA LEU A 25 4.83 8.39 5.20
C LEU A 25 5.68 7.84 4.05
N ILE A 26 5.83 6.51 3.97
CA ILE A 26 6.63 5.87 2.91
C ILE A 26 6.01 6.12 1.53
N ALA A 27 4.68 5.95 1.41
CA ALA A 27 3.99 6.16 0.14
C ALA A 27 4.08 7.63 -0.31
N SER A 28 3.97 8.58 0.62
CA SER A 28 4.13 10.01 0.34
C SER A 28 5.56 10.35 -0.08
N ALA A 29 6.56 9.76 0.58
CA ALA A 29 7.96 9.93 0.17
C ALA A 29 8.21 9.37 -1.24
N ILE A 30 7.74 8.16 -1.54
CA ILE A 30 7.82 7.59 -2.89
C ILE A 30 7.14 8.50 -3.92
N ALA A 31 5.95 9.00 -3.60
CA ALA A 31 5.19 9.91 -4.47
C ALA A 31 5.97 11.20 -4.74
N ALA A 32 6.56 11.80 -3.71
CA ALA A 32 7.28 13.08 -3.81
C ALA A 32 8.64 12.95 -4.50
N LEU A 33 9.35 11.84 -4.31
CA LEU A 33 10.69 11.64 -4.88
C LEU A 33 10.68 11.10 -6.32
N LEU A 34 9.79 10.15 -6.61
CA LEU A 34 9.82 9.41 -7.88
C LEU A 34 8.70 9.78 -8.85
N ASP A 35 7.66 10.47 -8.36
CA ASP A 35 6.44 10.80 -9.11
C ASP A 35 5.85 9.65 -9.95
N PRO A 36 5.63 8.46 -9.35
CA PRO A 36 5.13 7.32 -10.10
C PRO A 36 3.63 7.44 -10.38
N GLU A 37 3.17 6.74 -11.41
CA GLU A 37 1.74 6.60 -11.69
C GLU A 37 1.04 5.65 -10.69
N ALA A 38 1.78 4.68 -10.15
CA ALA A 38 1.26 3.70 -9.19
C ALA A 38 2.33 3.21 -8.21
N ILE A 39 1.89 2.88 -7.00
CA ILE A 39 2.68 2.17 -5.99
C ILE A 39 2.03 0.80 -5.80
N VAL A 40 2.79 -0.25 -6.10
CA VAL A 40 2.30 -1.63 -6.09
C VAL A 40 2.76 -2.34 -4.81
N PHE A 41 1.81 -2.75 -3.98
CA PHE A 41 2.04 -3.60 -2.81
C PHE A 41 2.14 -5.06 -3.25
N GLY A 42 3.35 -5.61 -3.20
CA GLY A 42 3.66 -6.99 -3.60
C GLY A 42 4.00 -7.91 -2.43
N GLY A 43 4.84 -8.91 -2.71
CA GLY A 43 5.27 -9.89 -1.71
C GLY A 43 4.15 -10.87 -1.34
N ARG A 44 4.16 -11.33 -0.09
CA ARG A 44 3.22 -12.35 0.42
C ARG A 44 2.01 -11.74 1.15
N LEU A 45 1.67 -10.47 0.87
CA LEU A 45 0.55 -9.77 1.48
C LEU A 45 -0.78 -10.44 1.11
N PRO A 46 -1.58 -10.95 2.07
CA PRO A 46 -2.90 -11.49 1.79
C PRO A 46 -3.82 -10.43 1.17
N ALA A 47 -4.58 -10.81 0.15
CA ALA A 47 -5.52 -9.90 -0.52
C ALA A 47 -6.58 -9.32 0.44
N SER A 48 -7.04 -10.12 1.39
CA SER A 48 -8.00 -9.69 2.43
C SER A 48 -7.41 -8.66 3.38
N LEU A 49 -6.13 -8.77 3.75
CA LEU A 49 -5.44 -7.75 4.55
C LEU A 49 -5.21 -6.47 3.73
N ALA A 50 -4.82 -6.62 2.46
CA ALA A 50 -4.63 -5.48 1.56
C ALA A 50 -5.92 -4.66 1.41
N ALA A 51 -7.09 -5.32 1.34
CA ALA A 51 -8.38 -4.64 1.26
C ALA A 51 -8.68 -3.77 2.49
N LYS A 52 -8.16 -4.12 3.67
CA LYS A 52 -8.25 -3.28 4.88
C LYS A 52 -7.16 -2.20 4.93
N LEU A 53 -5.93 -2.55 4.57
CA LEU A 53 -4.75 -1.68 4.72
C LEU A 53 -4.70 -0.55 3.69
N LEU A 54 -4.84 -0.85 2.40
CA LEU A 54 -4.60 0.12 1.33
C LEU A 54 -5.52 1.36 1.43
N PRO A 55 -6.82 1.24 1.74
CA PRO A 55 -7.69 2.40 1.93
C PRO A 55 -7.34 3.28 3.13
N ALA A 56 -6.61 2.75 4.11
CA ALA A 56 -6.17 3.52 5.27
C ALA A 56 -4.94 4.39 4.98
N ILE A 57 -4.23 4.14 3.88
CA ILE A 57 -3.03 4.89 3.50
C ILE A 57 -3.44 6.26 2.97
N GLU A 58 -2.84 7.30 3.52
CA GLU A 58 -3.05 8.68 3.11
C GLU A 58 -1.77 9.24 2.50
N LEU A 59 -1.92 9.90 1.34
CA LEU A 59 -0.82 10.58 0.70
C LEU A 59 -0.85 12.05 1.11
N PHE A 60 0.25 12.49 1.73
CA PHE A 60 0.45 13.89 2.08
C PHE A 60 0.87 14.64 0.82
N ASP A 61 0.01 15.57 0.37
CA ASP A 61 0.29 16.45 -0.76
C ASP A 61 0.02 17.89 -0.36
N ASP A 62 1.09 18.63 -0.07
CA ASP A 62 1.02 20.08 0.09
C ASP A 62 0.95 20.71 -1.30
N ALA A 63 -0.26 21.10 -1.71
CA ALA A 63 -0.51 21.71 -3.01
C ALA A 63 0.44 22.88 -3.26
N ARG A 64 1.27 22.76 -4.31
CA ARG A 64 2.25 23.80 -4.62
C ARG A 64 1.57 24.91 -5.42
N ARG A 65 1.44 26.09 -4.82
CA ARG A 65 0.73 27.25 -5.42
C ARG A 65 -0.74 26.94 -5.72
N GLU A 66 -1.41 26.24 -4.79
CA GLU A 66 -2.83 25.86 -4.92
C GLU A 66 -3.13 24.94 -6.13
N MET A 67 -2.08 24.38 -6.75
CA MET A 67 -2.21 23.43 -7.85
C MET A 67 -1.99 22.01 -7.32
N PRO A 68 -3.04 21.17 -7.25
CA PRO A 68 -2.89 19.79 -6.84
C PRO A 68 -2.07 19.01 -7.88
N ARG A 69 -1.23 18.08 -7.43
CA ARG A 69 -0.53 17.15 -8.32
C ARG A 69 -1.34 15.85 -8.45
N PRO A 70 -1.22 15.13 -9.58
CA PRO A 70 -1.73 13.78 -9.65
C PRO A 70 -1.02 12.91 -8.60
N LEU A 71 -1.81 12.13 -7.86
CA LEU A 71 -1.30 11.20 -6.87
C LEU A 71 -1.23 9.78 -7.45
N PRO A 72 -0.24 8.96 -7.04
CA PRO A 72 -0.14 7.58 -7.49
C PRO A 72 -1.35 6.76 -7.05
N ARG A 73 -1.74 5.81 -7.90
CA ARG A 73 -2.67 4.76 -7.50
C ARG A 73 -1.98 3.79 -6.54
N ILE A 74 -2.55 3.57 -5.37
CA ILE A 74 -2.10 2.54 -4.44
C ILE A 74 -2.83 1.24 -4.78
N ILE A 75 -2.10 0.22 -5.25
CA ILE A 75 -2.69 -1.03 -5.75
C ILE A 75 -1.97 -2.27 -5.22
N VAL A 76 -2.66 -3.41 -5.23
CA VAL A 76 -2.05 -4.72 -4.92
C VAL A 76 -1.51 -5.39 -6.17
N SER A 77 -0.38 -6.09 -6.04
CA SER A 77 0.17 -6.92 -7.11
C SER A 77 -0.82 -8.00 -7.55
N ARG A 78 -0.90 -8.23 -8.86
CA ARG A 78 -1.74 -9.27 -9.47
C ARG A 78 -0.95 -10.50 -9.91
N THR A 79 0.34 -10.55 -9.64
CA THR A 79 1.19 -11.67 -10.04
C THR A 79 0.78 -12.91 -9.22
N SER A 80 0.34 -13.95 -9.92
CA SER A 80 -0.08 -15.22 -9.32
C SER A 80 1.08 -16.20 -9.07
N TYR A 81 2.24 -15.91 -9.62
CA TYR A 81 3.44 -16.75 -9.58
C TYR A 81 4.63 -15.95 -9.00
N ASP A 82 5.81 -16.56 -8.98
CA ASP A 82 7.01 -15.93 -8.44
C ASP A 82 7.41 -14.70 -9.28
N ALA A 83 7.04 -13.52 -8.77
CA ALA A 83 7.35 -12.24 -9.40
C ALA A 83 8.87 -12.00 -9.50
N CYS A 84 9.66 -12.51 -8.56
CA CYS A 84 11.12 -12.39 -8.60
C CYS A 84 11.69 -13.25 -9.74
N ALA A 85 11.21 -14.48 -9.90
CA ALA A 85 11.66 -15.36 -10.99
C ALA A 85 11.24 -14.85 -12.38
N ILE A 86 10.06 -14.25 -12.50
CA ILE A 86 9.57 -13.68 -13.76
C ILE A 86 10.36 -12.41 -14.15
N GLY A 87 10.81 -11.64 -13.15
CA GLY A 87 11.46 -10.34 -13.36
C GLY A 87 13.00 -10.38 -13.41
N ALA A 88 13.63 -11.51 -13.13
CA ALA A 88 15.10 -11.70 -13.16
C ALA A 88 15.61 -11.92 -14.58
#